data_AF-A0ABD0QD28-F1
#
_entry.id   AF-A0ABD0QD28-F1
#
_cell.length_a   1.000
_cell.length_b   1.000
_cell.length_c   1.000
_cell.angle_alpha   90.00
_cell.angle_beta   90.00
_cell.angle_gamma   90.00
#
_symmetry.space_group_name_H-M   'P 1'
#
loop_
_entity.id
_entity.type
_entity.pdbx_description
1 polymer ?
#
loop_
_entity_poly.entity_id
_entity_poly.type
_entity_poly.pdbx_seq_one_letter_code
_entity_poly.pdbx_strand_id
1 'polypeptide(L)' 'YPDVPDTAEAISQLGCKHVCKHVNEAHVDEKNKIVTTCAFMCKAPLHEIFDGIGVMVQEVLKLA' A
#
# COMPACT_ATOMS: atom_id res chain seq x y z
N TYR A 1 -3.07 11.40 -6.69
CA TYR A 1 -2.01 10.48 -6.23
C TYR A 1 -2.43 9.83 -4.92
N PRO A 2 -3.34 8.84 -4.96
CA PRO A 2 -3.51 7.86 -6.03
C PRO A 2 -4.42 8.38 -7.15
N ASP A 3 -4.21 7.88 -8.36
CA ASP A 3 -4.98 8.22 -9.56
C ASP A 3 -5.91 7.05 -9.94
N VAL A 4 -6.49 6.39 -8.92
CA VAL A 4 -7.44 5.28 -9.07
C VAL A 4 -8.62 5.40 -8.10
N PRO A 5 -9.41 6.50 -8.17
CA PRO A 5 -10.58 6.69 -7.30
C PRO A 5 -11.54 5.50 -7.36
N ASP A 6 -11.72 4.89 -8.53
CA ASP A 6 -12.55 3.69 -8.72
C ASP A 6 -12.06 2.48 -7.91
N THR A 7 -10.74 2.33 -7.74
CA THR A 7 -10.17 1.22 -6.96
C THR A 7 -10.37 1.44 -5.46
N ALA A 8 -10.18 2.66 -4.97
CA ALA A 8 -10.44 3.00 -3.57
C ALA A 8 -11.93 2.82 -3.21
N GLU A 9 -12.83 3.19 -4.12
CA GLU A 9 -14.25 2.96 -3.96
C GLU A 9 -14.59 1.47 -3.95
N ALA A 10 -14.07 0.70 -4.91
CA ALA A 10 -14.28 -0.75 -4.97
C ALA A 10 -13.80 -1.47 -3.69
N ILE A 11 -12.63 -1.10 -3.14
CA ILE A 11 -12.11 -1.64 -1.87
C ILE A 11 -13.10 -1.37 -0.73
N SER A 12 -13.70 -0.18 -0.71
CA SER A 12 -14.69 0.20 0.30
C SER A 12 -16.00 -0.59 0.14
N GLN A 13 -16.45 -0.81 -1.10
CA GLN A 13 -17.63 -1.64 -1.39
C GLN A 13 -17.43 -3.12 -1.01
N LEU A 14 -16.19 -3.60 -1.05
CA LEU A 14 -15.81 -4.95 -0.58
C LEU A 14 -15.73 -5.06 0.95
N GLY A 15 -16.01 -3.98 1.70
CA GLY A 15 -15.99 -3.95 3.16
C GLY A 15 -14.62 -3.70 3.78
N CYS A 16 -13.61 -3.36 2.97
CA CYS A 16 -12.28 -2.98 3.45
C CYS A 16 -12.18 -1.46 3.66
N LYS A 17 -11.25 -1.03 4.51
CA LYS A 17 -10.92 0.40 4.68
C LYS A 17 -9.72 0.74 3.80
N HIS A 18 -9.92 1.53 2.76
CA HIS A 18 -8.80 2.05 1.97
C HIS A 18 -8.05 3.15 2.76
N VAL A 19 -6.72 3.07 2.77
CA VAL A 19 -5.84 4.09 3.38
C VAL A 19 -4.89 4.60 2.31
N CYS A 20 -5.06 5.86 1.91
CA CYS A 20 -4.17 6.49 0.93
C CYS A 20 -2.78 6.66 1.54
N LYS A 21 -1.78 6.14 0.84
CA LYS A 21 -0.35 6.24 1.18
C LYS A 21 0.43 6.68 -0.04
N HIS A 22 1.59 7.31 0.16
CA HIS A 22 2.52 7.56 -0.93
C HIS A 22 3.14 6.25 -1.43
N VAL A 23 3.64 6.26 -2.66
CA VAL A 23 4.20 5.07 -3.33
C VAL A 23 5.41 4.49 -2.63
N ASN A 24 6.16 5.33 -1.89
CA ASN A 24 7.32 4.94 -1.09
C ASN A 24 6.95 4.56 0.36
N GLU A 25 5.65 4.50 0.69
CA GLU A 25 5.15 4.09 1.99
C GLU A 25 4.45 2.71 1.92
N ALA A 26 4.29 2.08 3.09
CA ALA A 26 3.43 0.93 3.28
C ALA A 26 2.40 1.21 4.38
N HIS A 27 1.26 0.53 4.30
CA HIS A 27 0.26 0.50 5.37
C HIS A 27 0.26 -0.86 6.05
N VAL A 28 0.30 -0.86 7.38
CA VAL A 28 0.26 -2.04 8.23
C VAL A 28 -1.06 -2.07 8.99
N ASP A 29 -1.78 -3.18 8.85
CA ASP A 29 -2.86 -3.57 9.73
C ASP A 29 -2.32 -4.58 10.74
N GLU A 30 -1.93 -4.08 11.92
CA GLU A 30 -1.34 -4.88 12.99
C GLU A 30 -2.33 -5.92 13.54
N LYS A 31 -3.62 -5.61 13.55
CA LYS A 31 -4.65 -6.51 14.07
C LYS A 31 -4.76 -7.77 13.22
N ASN A 32 -4.72 -7.61 11.90
CA ASN A 32 -4.85 -8.72 10.95
C ASN A 32 -3.51 -9.20 10.39
N LYS A 33 -2.39 -8.57 10.77
CA LYS A 33 -1.03 -8.81 10.27
C LYS A 33 -0.93 -8.69 8.74
N ILE A 34 -1.54 -7.65 8.18
CA ILE A 34 -1.54 -7.38 6.74
C ILE A 34 -0.66 -6.16 6.46
N VAL A 35 0.22 -6.26 5.46
CA VAL A 35 1.05 -5.14 4.98
C VAL A 35 0.76 -4.90 3.51
N THR A 36 0.53 -3.64 3.12
CA THR A 36 0.19 -3.25 1.75
C THR A 36 1.00 -2.03 1.30
N THR A 37 1.28 -1.91 0.00
CA THR A 37 1.89 -0.73 -0.63
C THR A 37 1.29 -0.53 -2.03
N CYS A 38 1.40 0.69 -2.58
CA CYS A 38 0.78 1.03 -3.86
C CYS A 38 1.49 0.40 -5.07
N ALA A 39 2.81 0.20 -4.99
CA ALA A 39 3.64 -0.29 -6.09
C ALA A 39 3.29 0.38 -7.45
N PHE A 40 2.98 -0.41 -8.48
CA PHE A 40 2.63 0.08 -9.82
C PHE A 40 1.19 0.62 -9.96
N MET A 41 0.37 0.64 -8.91
CA MET A 41 -0.98 1.27 -8.96
C MET A 41 -0.92 2.78 -9.13
N CYS A 42 0.24 3.40 -8.86
CA CYS A 42 0.51 4.82 -9.09
C CYS A 42 1.57 4.97 -10.18
N LYS A 43 1.49 6.01 -11.02
CA LYS A 43 2.55 6.31 -12.00
C LYS A 43 3.75 6.96 -11.29
N ALA A 44 4.61 6.17 -10.67
CA ALA A 44 5.80 6.69 -9.99
C ALA A 44 7.09 6.26 -10.71
N PRO A 45 8.21 6.97 -10.50
CA PRO A 45 9.52 6.48 -10.88
C PRO A 45 9.80 5.10 -10.26
N LEU A 46 10.50 4.24 -11.01
CA LEU A 46 10.79 2.87 -10.56
C LEU A 46 11.51 2.81 -9.22
N HIS A 47 12.39 3.78 -8.93
CA HIS A 47 13.14 3.81 -7.67
C HIS A 47 12.21 4.06 -6.47
N GLU A 48 11.18 4.90 -6.58
CA GLU A 48 10.23 5.12 -5.48
C GLU A 48 9.35 3.88 -5.24
N ILE A 49 9.00 3.16 -6.30
CA ILE A 49 8.29 1.87 -6.21
C ILE A 49 9.16 0.84 -5.50
N PHE A 50 10.45 0.77 -5.87
CA PHE A 50 11.42 -0.11 -5.21
C PHE A 50 11.55 0.21 -3.72
N ASP A 51 11.67 1.49 -3.37
CA ASP A 51 11.75 1.94 -1.98
C ASP A 51 10.49 1.54 -1.19
N GLY A 52 9.30 1.74 -1.76
CA GLY A 52 8.03 1.35 -1.14
C GLY A 52 7.91 -0.16 -0.89
N ILE A 53 8.34 -0.99 -1.85
CA ILE A 53 8.41 -2.45 -1.66
C ILE A 53 9.42 -2.80 -0.57
N GLY A 54 10.56 -2.12 -0.51
CA GLY A 54 11.55 -2.26 0.55
C GLY A 54 10.94 -2.03 1.94
N VAL A 55 10.20 -0.93 2.11
CA VAL A 55 9.48 -0.62 3.35
C VAL A 55 8.47 -1.71 3.68
N MET A 56 7.66 -2.15 2.70
CA MET A 56 6.67 -3.22 2.89
C MET A 56 7.33 -4.51 3.43
N VAL A 57 8.45 -4.94 2.85
CA VAL A 57 9.16 -6.15 3.31
C VAL A 57 9.71 -5.98 4.73
N GLN A 58 10.26 -4.82 5.06
CA GLN A 58 10.75 -4.54 6.43
C GLN A 58 9.62 -4.61 7.46
N GLU A 59 8.44 -4.07 7.14
CA GLU A 59 7.28 -4.17 8.04
C GLU A 59 6.78 -5.61 8.20
N VAL A 60 6.77 -6.42 7.12
CA VAL A 60 6.44 -7.84 7.21
C VAL A 60 7.41 -8.58 8.15
N LEU A 61 8.71 -8.30 8.07
CA LEU A 61 9.71 -8.91 8.93
C LEU A 61 9.55 -8.54 10.42
N LYS A 62 9.00 -7.36 10.73
CA LYS A 62 8.70 -6.94 12.11
C LYS A 62 7.48 -7.63 12.72
N LEU A 63 6.59 -8.16 11.89
CA LEU A 63 5.37 -8.87 12.32
C LEU A 63 5.59 -10.39 12.50
N ALA A 64 6.79 -10.88 12.15
CA ALA A 64 7.20 -12.28 12.26
C ALA A 64 7.54 -12.68 13.71
#